data_AF-A0A1G8ZV11-F1
#
_entry.id   AF-A0A1G8ZV11-F1
#
_cell.length_a   1.000
_cell.length_b   1.000
_cell.length_c   1.000
_cell.angle_alpha   90.00
_cell.angle_beta   90.00
_cell.angle_gamma   90.00
#
_symmetry.space_group_name_H-M   'P 1'
#
loop_
_entity.id
_entity.type
_entity.pdbx_description
1 polymer ?
#
loop_
_entity_poly.entity_id
_entity_poly.type
_entity_poly.pdbx_seq_one_letter_code
_entity_poly.pdbx_strand_id
1 'polypeptide(L)'
;MPRCKTPDVLIGLGGGGSKVVYRYMQQEWLLEEVFETDDYAQDDPGKLHAITIDTAQDDVWQDERAEDAINTIHKVLPDKYNTNDGILELNGYPKEKSAKPTIIPEMVGNAWTGQNLTDPVAIGDLLNRTGLRSWWLEENKEPISNFDAEGAFSGGVLRNRSVSKALYHVAEGTDNSVVPDHNPDDHVAVVAALGGGTGSGMILDLAEELTAQTKHLYAIIPNENARKNELANAHSALSELEYLQLTDELPFATV
;
A
#
# COMPACT_ATOMS: atom_id res chain seq x y z
N MET A 1 21.24 18.39 -14.02
CA MET A 1 21.05 17.29 -13.05
C MET A 1 20.67 16.05 -13.84
N PRO A 2 20.97 14.82 -13.37
CA PRO A 2 20.37 13.63 -13.96
C PRO A 2 18.84 13.75 -13.81
N ARG A 3 18.12 13.75 -14.94
CA ARG A 3 16.66 13.88 -15.00
C ARG A 3 16.00 12.54 -14.69
N CYS A 4 14.84 12.56 -14.04
CA CYS A 4 14.08 11.34 -13.74
C CYS A 4 12.59 11.55 -14.05
N LYS A 5 12.03 10.66 -14.88
CA LYS A 5 10.58 10.58 -15.07
C LYS A 5 9.97 9.96 -13.80
N THR A 6 8.99 10.64 -13.20
CA THR A 6 8.23 10.11 -12.06
C THR A 6 7.32 8.95 -12.51
N PRO A 7 6.99 7.99 -11.62
CA PRO A 7 5.90 7.06 -11.91
C PRO A 7 4.57 7.81 -11.98
N ASP A 8 3.61 7.24 -12.70
CA ASP A 8 2.25 7.76 -12.77
C ASP A 8 1.49 7.52 -11.46
N VAL A 9 1.73 6.36 -10.84
CA VAL A 9 1.17 5.97 -9.54
C VAL A 9 2.28 5.47 -8.63
N LEU A 10 2.33 5.99 -7.41
CA LEU A 10 3.30 5.61 -6.38
C LEU A 10 2.58 5.07 -5.14
N ILE A 11 2.68 3.76 -4.90
CA ILE A 11 1.96 3.09 -3.81
C ILE A 11 2.93 2.72 -2.69
N GLY A 12 2.70 3.22 -1.48
CA GLY A 12 3.44 2.86 -0.27
C GLY A 12 2.66 1.88 0.60
N LEU A 13 3.16 0.66 0.77
CA LEU A 13 2.53 -0.37 1.59
C LEU A 13 3.16 -0.51 2.97
N GLY A 14 2.32 -0.32 3.98
CA GLY A 14 2.67 -0.32 5.39
C GLY A 14 3.58 0.83 5.80
N GLY A 15 3.78 1.02 7.10
CA GLY A 15 4.60 2.14 7.60
C GLY A 15 6.02 2.25 7.01
N GLY A 16 6.61 1.16 6.54
CA GLY A 16 7.90 1.20 5.82
C GLY A 16 7.78 1.79 4.40
N GLY A 17 6.79 1.36 3.63
CA GLY A 17 6.50 1.91 2.30
C GLY A 17 6.02 3.35 2.38
N SER A 18 5.08 3.64 3.29
CA SER A 18 4.55 4.99 3.50
C SER A 18 5.64 6.01 3.85
N LYS A 19 6.64 5.65 4.65
CA LYS A 19 7.79 6.53 4.95
C LYS A 19 8.57 6.92 3.70
N VAL A 20 8.74 6.00 2.75
CA VAL A 20 9.43 6.31 1.49
C VAL A 20 8.57 7.23 0.64
N VAL A 21 7.28 6.92 0.50
CA VAL A 21 6.35 7.75 -0.27
C VAL A 21 6.26 9.17 0.30
N TYR A 22 6.06 9.34 1.60
CA TYR A 22 6.07 10.67 2.20
C TYR A 22 7.39 11.40 1.97
N ARG A 23 8.53 10.71 2.13
CA ARG A 23 9.84 11.33 1.88
C ARG A 23 10.01 11.75 0.42
N TYR A 24 9.51 10.94 -0.52
CA TYR A 24 9.48 11.25 -1.95
C TYR A 24 8.65 12.52 -2.20
N MET A 25 7.42 12.56 -1.66
CA MET A 25 6.50 13.70 -1.77
C MET A 25 6.97 14.96 -1.01
N GLN A 26 8.00 14.85 -0.18
CA GLN A 26 8.62 15.99 0.50
C GLN A 26 9.75 16.63 -0.32
N GLN A 27 10.19 16.02 -1.44
CA GLN A 27 11.25 16.57 -2.28
C GLN A 27 10.69 17.47 -3.38
N GLU A 28 10.84 18.79 -3.24
CA GLU A 28 10.35 19.78 -4.23
C GLU A 28 10.82 19.44 -5.65
N TRP A 29 12.12 19.20 -5.84
CA TRP A 29 12.71 18.87 -7.14
C TRP A 29 12.18 17.59 -7.80
N LEU A 30 11.67 16.61 -7.04
CA LEU A 30 11.04 15.42 -7.63
C LEU A 30 9.62 15.71 -8.09
N LEU A 31 8.90 16.58 -7.38
CA LEU A 31 7.53 16.94 -7.72
C LEU A 31 7.47 17.94 -8.87
N GLU A 32 8.47 18.81 -8.99
CA GLU A 32 8.61 19.74 -10.11
C GLU A 32 8.70 19.00 -11.46
N GLU A 33 9.36 17.83 -11.50
CA GLU A 33 9.47 17.00 -12.70
C GLU A 33 8.12 16.56 -13.29
N VAL A 34 7.05 16.51 -12.48
CA VAL A 34 5.69 16.19 -12.97
C VAL A 34 5.20 17.26 -13.96
N PHE A 35 5.60 18.52 -13.76
CA PHE A 35 5.14 19.66 -14.54
C PHE A 35 6.07 20.02 -15.71
N GLU A 36 7.23 19.37 -15.80
CA GLU A 36 8.19 19.60 -16.87
C GLU A 36 7.67 19.02 -18.18
N THR A 37 7.48 19.88 -19.17
CA THR A 37 6.86 19.55 -20.47
C THR A 37 7.84 19.77 -21.62
N ASP A 38 8.48 20.94 -21.64
CA ASP A 38 9.49 21.33 -22.62
C ASP A 38 10.64 20.32 -22.70
N ASP A 39 11.11 19.85 -21.53
CA ASP A 39 12.26 18.96 -21.40
C ASP A 39 11.97 17.50 -21.77
N TYR A 40 10.68 17.12 -21.84
CA TYR A 40 10.22 15.79 -22.23
C TYR A 40 9.55 15.77 -23.61
N ALA A 41 9.47 16.92 -24.30
CA ALA A 41 8.74 17.08 -25.55
C ALA A 41 7.29 16.57 -25.46
N GLN A 42 6.62 16.90 -24.35
CA GLN A 42 5.22 16.55 -24.08
C GLN A 42 4.36 17.82 -24.08
N ASP A 43 3.15 17.73 -24.63
CA ASP A 43 2.21 18.85 -24.69
C ASP A 43 1.54 19.11 -23.34
N ASP A 44 1.39 18.06 -22.53
CA ASP A 44 0.73 18.07 -21.22
C ASP A 44 1.70 17.58 -20.13
N PRO A 45 1.56 18.06 -18.88
CA PRO A 45 2.36 17.55 -17.77
C PRO A 45 2.13 16.06 -17.55
N GLY A 46 3.09 15.40 -16.91
CA GLY A 46 2.90 14.05 -16.41
C GLY A 46 1.87 14.01 -15.28
N LYS A 47 1.66 12.84 -14.71
CA LYS A 47 0.87 12.69 -13.48
C LYS A 47 1.65 11.95 -12.42
N LEU A 48 1.31 12.19 -11.15
CA LEU A 48 1.82 11.47 -10.00
C LEU A 48 0.73 11.33 -8.95
N HIS A 49 0.17 10.14 -8.83
CA HIS A 49 -0.81 9.77 -7.81
C HIS A 49 -0.11 8.95 -6.73
N ALA A 50 0.22 9.58 -5.62
CA ALA A 50 0.82 8.88 -4.48
C ALA A 50 -0.26 8.39 -3.52
N ILE A 51 -0.23 7.11 -3.16
CA ILE A 51 -1.14 6.50 -2.19
C ILE A 51 -0.33 5.78 -1.11
N THR A 52 -0.74 5.90 0.16
CA THR A 52 -0.21 5.12 1.28
C THR A 52 -1.31 4.26 1.89
N ILE A 53 -1.02 2.98 2.08
CA ILE A 53 -1.96 1.98 2.61
C ILE A 53 -1.31 1.33 3.84
N ASP A 54 -2.03 1.26 4.96
CA ASP A 54 -1.56 0.55 6.15
C ASP A 54 -2.65 -0.25 6.87
N THR A 55 -2.23 -1.14 7.75
CA THR A 55 -3.08 -1.82 8.73
C THR A 55 -2.84 -1.33 10.16
N ALA A 56 -1.92 -0.39 10.36
CA ALA A 56 -1.68 0.28 11.63
C ALA A 56 -2.59 1.48 11.86
N GLN A 57 -3.33 1.44 12.96
CA GLN A 57 -4.13 2.56 13.47
C GLN A 57 -3.30 3.44 14.39
N ASP A 58 -3.71 4.70 14.54
CA ASP A 58 -3.20 5.69 15.51
C ASP A 58 -1.70 6.04 15.41
N ASP A 59 -1.11 5.85 14.23
CA ASP A 59 0.26 6.27 13.95
C ASP A 59 0.34 7.79 13.73
N VAL A 60 0.49 8.56 14.83
CA VAL A 60 0.62 10.04 14.82
C VAL A 60 1.67 10.55 13.81
N TRP A 61 2.72 9.77 13.58
CA TRP A 61 3.77 10.13 12.62
C TRP A 61 3.28 10.17 11.17
N GLN A 62 2.22 9.44 10.80
CA GLN A 62 1.67 9.46 9.44
C GLN A 62 0.99 10.80 9.17
N ASP A 63 0.27 11.35 10.14
CA ASP A 63 -0.37 12.66 10.04
C ASP A 63 0.68 13.78 9.88
N GLU A 64 1.72 13.80 10.72
CA GLU A 64 2.81 14.79 10.62
C GLU A 64 3.51 14.74 9.26
N ARG A 65 3.78 13.54 8.74
CA ARG A 65 4.45 13.35 7.44
C ARG A 65 3.56 13.72 6.26
N ALA A 66 2.26 13.47 6.38
CA ALA A 66 1.28 13.88 5.39
C ALA A 66 1.18 15.41 5.33
N GLU A 67 1.17 16.10 6.47
CA GLU A 67 1.18 17.57 6.52
C GLU A 67 2.43 18.18 5.87
N ASP A 68 3.61 17.63 6.15
CA ASP A 68 4.86 18.05 5.50
C ASP A 68 4.79 17.88 3.97
N ALA A 69 4.26 16.74 3.49
CA ALA A 69 4.11 16.48 2.07
C ALA A 69 3.08 17.42 1.42
N ILE A 70 1.95 17.71 2.09
CA ILE A 70 0.96 18.71 1.67
C ILE A 70 1.62 20.07 1.49
N ASN A 71 2.46 20.50 2.44
CA ASN A 71 3.17 21.76 2.36
C ASN A 71 4.11 21.83 1.14
N THR A 72 4.75 20.71 0.79
CA THR A 72 5.57 20.63 -0.43
C THR A 72 4.72 20.68 -1.69
N ILE A 73 3.63 19.91 -1.75
CA ILE A 73 2.69 19.94 -2.89
C ILE A 73 2.17 21.36 -3.12
N HIS A 74 1.76 22.07 -2.08
CA HIS A 74 1.30 23.46 -2.18
C HIS A 74 2.33 24.43 -2.76
N LYS A 75 3.62 24.23 -2.48
CA LYS A 75 4.68 25.11 -2.99
C LYS A 75 4.98 24.84 -4.46
N VAL A 76 4.92 23.58 -4.85
CA VAL A 76 5.31 23.14 -6.20
C VAL A 76 4.16 23.25 -7.19
N LEU A 77 2.91 23.03 -6.74
CA LEU A 77 1.73 23.05 -7.60
C LEU A 77 1.55 24.44 -8.24
N PRO A 78 1.71 24.57 -9.56
CA PRO A 78 1.61 25.88 -10.22
C PRO A 78 0.16 26.38 -10.25
N ASP A 79 -0.05 27.69 -10.01
CA ASP A 79 -1.37 28.35 -10.00
C ASP A 79 -2.22 28.13 -11.27
N LYS A 80 -1.57 27.79 -12.40
CA LYS A 80 -2.24 27.55 -13.68
C LYS A 80 -2.98 26.20 -13.76
N TYR A 81 -2.67 25.25 -12.88
CA TYR A 81 -3.28 23.93 -12.87
C TYR A 81 -4.43 23.85 -11.87
N ASN A 82 -5.53 23.20 -12.26
CA ASN A 82 -6.66 23.00 -11.37
C ASN A 82 -6.40 21.77 -10.49
N THR A 83 -6.61 21.91 -9.18
CA THR A 83 -6.45 20.80 -8.22
C THR A 83 -7.36 19.61 -8.55
N ASN A 84 -8.44 19.81 -9.29
CA ASN A 84 -9.35 18.74 -9.72
C ASN A 84 -8.85 17.94 -10.91
N ASP A 85 -7.78 18.38 -11.58
CA ASP A 85 -7.21 17.67 -12.73
C ASP A 85 -6.41 16.43 -12.29
N GLY A 86 -6.09 16.33 -10.99
CA GLY A 86 -5.39 15.20 -10.40
C GLY A 86 -3.98 15.00 -10.95
N ILE A 87 -3.29 16.07 -11.35
CA ILE A 87 -1.93 15.96 -11.90
C ILE A 87 -0.94 15.49 -10.83
N LEU A 88 -1.07 16.00 -9.61
CA LEU A 88 -0.18 15.68 -8.49
C LEU A 88 -1.02 15.48 -7.25
N GLU A 89 -1.06 14.26 -6.72
CA GLU A 89 -1.88 13.91 -5.57
C GLU A 89 -1.14 13.08 -4.53
N LEU A 90 -1.53 13.24 -3.26
CA LEU A 90 -1.19 12.33 -2.15
C LEU A 90 -2.48 11.95 -1.43
N ASN A 91 -2.87 10.68 -1.50
CA ASN A 91 -4.10 10.16 -0.89
C ASN A 91 -5.33 11.03 -1.24
N GLY A 92 -5.43 11.43 -2.51
CA GLY A 92 -6.50 12.29 -3.04
C GLY A 92 -6.35 13.79 -2.75
N TYR A 93 -5.44 14.23 -1.88
CA TYR A 93 -5.11 15.64 -1.73
C TYR A 93 -4.31 16.14 -2.96
N PRO A 94 -4.57 17.31 -3.57
CA PRO A 94 -5.38 18.44 -3.08
C PRO A 94 -6.87 18.43 -3.46
N LYS A 95 -7.34 17.44 -4.22
CA LYS A 95 -8.77 17.30 -4.56
C LYS A 95 -9.62 17.06 -3.32
N GLU A 96 -9.12 16.24 -2.41
CA GLU A 96 -9.66 16.00 -1.08
C GLU A 96 -9.08 16.94 -0.03
N LYS A 97 -9.77 17.10 1.10
CA LYS A 97 -9.34 17.99 2.20
C LYS A 97 -8.21 17.44 3.06
N SER A 98 -7.83 16.18 2.88
CA SER A 98 -6.83 15.51 3.70
C SER A 98 -6.02 14.54 2.86
N ALA A 99 -4.74 14.37 3.21
CA ALA A 99 -3.85 13.37 2.63
C ALA A 99 -3.73 12.12 3.53
N LYS A 100 -4.81 11.74 4.21
CA LYS A 100 -4.79 10.64 5.18
C LYS A 100 -4.56 9.30 4.49
N PRO A 101 -3.76 8.40 5.09
CA PRO A 101 -3.51 7.07 4.54
C PRO A 101 -4.80 6.23 4.51
N THR A 102 -4.85 5.28 3.59
CA THR A 102 -5.89 4.25 3.57
C THR A 102 -5.60 3.22 4.66
N ILE A 103 -6.46 3.14 5.68
CA ILE A 103 -6.30 2.22 6.81
C ILE A 103 -7.29 1.04 6.67
N ILE A 104 -6.78 -0.15 6.35
CA ILE A 104 -7.62 -1.31 6.02
C ILE A 104 -8.58 -1.72 7.15
N PRO A 105 -8.16 -1.76 8.43
CA PRO A 105 -9.09 -2.03 9.53
C PRO A 105 -10.30 -1.07 9.58
N GLU A 106 -10.15 0.18 9.14
CA GLU A 106 -11.24 1.15 9.09
C GLU A 106 -12.21 0.88 7.93
N MET A 107 -11.73 0.29 6.83
CA MET A 107 -12.54 -0.07 5.66
C MET A 107 -13.45 -1.28 5.95
N VAL A 108 -12.90 -2.32 6.59
CA VAL A 108 -13.64 -3.57 6.88
C VAL A 108 -14.63 -3.42 8.04
N GLY A 109 -14.42 -2.41 8.88
CA GLY A 109 -15.22 -2.11 10.06
C GLY A 109 -15.09 -3.15 11.19
N ASN A 110 -15.69 -2.82 12.34
CA ASN A 110 -15.64 -3.64 13.56
C ASN A 110 -16.27 -5.04 13.40
N ALA A 111 -17.03 -5.25 12.31
CA ALA A 111 -17.59 -6.56 12.02
C ALA A 111 -16.51 -7.59 11.67
N TRP A 112 -15.32 -7.19 11.22
CA TRP A 112 -14.25 -8.13 10.86
C TRP A 112 -13.04 -8.08 11.80
N THR A 113 -13.20 -7.46 12.97
CA THR A 113 -12.20 -7.50 14.05
C THR A 113 -12.45 -8.71 14.94
N GLY A 114 -11.45 -9.59 15.11
CA GLY A 114 -11.52 -10.73 16.04
C GLY A 114 -12.29 -11.94 15.51
N GLN A 115 -13.38 -12.32 16.18
CA GLN A 115 -14.08 -13.61 16.03
C GLN A 115 -14.54 -13.93 14.61
N ASN A 116 -14.88 -12.91 13.81
CA ASN A 116 -15.34 -13.12 12.43
C ASN A 116 -14.21 -13.50 11.45
N LEU A 117 -12.93 -13.24 11.79
CA LEU A 117 -11.80 -13.78 11.03
C LEU A 117 -11.60 -15.29 11.26
N THR A 118 -12.37 -15.88 12.17
CA THR A 118 -12.35 -17.31 12.50
C THR A 118 -13.73 -17.97 12.46
N ASP A 119 -14.81 -17.20 12.24
CA ASP A 119 -16.18 -17.71 12.17
C ASP A 119 -16.40 -18.51 10.87
N PRO A 120 -16.73 -19.81 10.95
CA PRO A 120 -16.84 -20.64 9.75
C PRO A 120 -17.92 -20.20 8.75
N VAL A 121 -18.99 -19.54 9.22
CA VAL A 121 -20.08 -19.07 8.34
C VAL A 121 -19.64 -17.82 7.60
N ALA A 122 -19.11 -16.82 8.33
CA ALA A 122 -18.59 -15.60 7.73
C ALA A 122 -17.46 -15.88 6.74
N ILE A 123 -16.53 -16.78 7.08
CA ILE A 123 -15.47 -17.23 6.18
C ILE A 123 -16.06 -17.94 4.97
N GLY A 124 -17.02 -18.85 5.17
CA GLY A 124 -17.69 -19.55 4.07
C GLY A 124 -18.32 -18.60 3.04
N ASP A 125 -19.00 -17.57 3.53
CA ASP A 125 -19.59 -16.53 2.68
C ASP A 125 -18.51 -15.68 1.98
N LEU A 126 -17.43 -15.32 2.67
CA LEU A 126 -16.30 -14.60 2.09
C LEU A 126 -15.62 -15.38 0.97
N LEU A 127 -15.33 -16.67 1.20
CA LEU A 127 -14.72 -17.56 0.20
C LEU A 127 -15.60 -17.67 -1.05
N ASN A 128 -16.93 -17.81 -0.86
CA ASN A 128 -17.88 -17.86 -1.97
C ASN A 128 -17.92 -16.56 -2.78
N ARG A 129 -17.82 -15.40 -2.12
CA ARG A 129 -17.82 -14.08 -2.78
C ARG A 129 -16.53 -13.78 -3.52
N THR A 130 -15.39 -14.07 -2.89
CA THR A 130 -14.05 -13.71 -3.40
C THR A 130 -13.46 -14.76 -4.33
N GLY A 131 -14.02 -15.98 -4.34
CA GLY A 131 -13.45 -17.12 -5.08
C GLY A 131 -12.20 -17.72 -4.43
N LEU A 132 -11.83 -17.27 -3.22
CA LEU A 132 -10.76 -17.84 -2.43
C LEU A 132 -11.03 -19.32 -2.12
N ARG A 133 -9.97 -20.13 -2.17
CA ARG A 133 -10.07 -21.59 -1.97
C ARG A 133 -9.69 -22.05 -0.57
N SER A 134 -9.10 -21.17 0.23
CA SER A 134 -8.53 -21.52 1.52
C SER A 134 -8.51 -20.33 2.48
N TRP A 135 -8.64 -20.64 3.77
CA TRP A 135 -8.47 -19.72 4.87
C TRP A 135 -7.59 -20.36 5.95
N TRP A 136 -6.66 -19.61 6.53
CA TRP A 136 -5.59 -20.14 7.39
C TRP A 136 -5.62 -19.61 8.82
N LEU A 137 -6.54 -18.70 9.14
CA LEU A 137 -6.70 -18.20 10.50
C LEU A 137 -7.63 -19.12 11.28
N GLU A 138 -7.21 -19.49 12.48
CA GLU A 138 -7.95 -20.42 13.34
C GLU A 138 -8.13 -19.80 14.73
N GLU A 139 -9.29 -20.08 15.33
CA GLU A 139 -9.58 -19.69 16.71
C GLU A 139 -8.57 -20.35 17.66
N ASN A 140 -8.15 -19.63 18.71
CA ASN A 140 -7.22 -20.13 19.74
C ASN A 140 -5.82 -20.52 19.24
N LYS A 141 -5.44 -20.13 18.01
CA LYS A 141 -4.06 -20.23 17.52
C LYS A 141 -3.47 -18.84 17.27
N GLU A 142 -2.16 -18.70 17.47
CA GLU A 142 -1.47 -17.48 17.06
C GLU A 142 -1.65 -17.28 15.54
N PRO A 143 -1.94 -16.05 15.07
CA PRO A 143 -1.97 -14.82 15.85
C PRO A 143 -3.31 -14.44 16.48
N ILE A 144 -4.39 -15.18 16.22
CA ILE A 144 -5.75 -14.82 16.67
C ILE A 144 -5.97 -15.04 18.16
N SER A 145 -5.23 -15.96 18.79
CA SER A 145 -5.36 -16.35 20.21
C SER A 145 -5.36 -15.20 21.22
N ASN A 146 -4.79 -14.03 20.88
CA ASN A 146 -4.69 -12.88 21.78
C ASN A 146 -5.52 -11.66 21.34
N PHE A 147 -6.40 -11.78 20.34
CA PHE A 147 -7.11 -10.62 19.77
C PHE A 147 -8.06 -9.94 20.77
N ASP A 148 -8.65 -10.69 21.70
CA ASP A 148 -9.63 -10.17 22.66
C ASP A 148 -8.99 -9.46 23.88
N ALA A 149 -7.68 -9.62 24.10
CA ALA A 149 -7.06 -9.22 25.37
C ALA A 149 -6.63 -7.73 25.40
N GLU A 150 -6.07 -7.18 24.32
CA GLU A 150 -5.58 -5.79 24.29
C GLU A 150 -5.50 -5.27 22.85
N GLY A 151 -6.38 -4.34 22.46
CA GLY A 151 -6.17 -3.42 21.33
C GLY A 151 -5.52 -4.01 20.07
N ALA A 152 -5.99 -5.16 19.58
CA ALA A 152 -5.31 -5.98 18.57
C ALA A 152 -5.00 -5.27 17.22
N PHE A 153 -5.52 -4.06 17.02
CA PHE A 153 -5.27 -3.20 15.87
C PHE A 153 -4.62 -1.84 16.21
N SER A 154 -4.55 -1.44 17.48
CA SER A 154 -4.09 -0.11 17.90
C SER A 154 -2.56 0.11 17.79
N GLY A 155 -1.81 -0.90 17.34
CA GLY A 155 -0.38 -0.80 17.00
C GLY A 155 -0.06 -1.37 15.62
N GLY A 156 -1.07 -1.46 14.75
CA GLY A 156 -1.07 -2.39 13.63
C GLY A 156 -1.44 -3.78 14.04
N VAL A 157 -1.62 -4.60 13.01
CA VAL A 157 -1.92 -6.04 13.06
C VAL A 157 -0.75 -6.83 13.66
N LEU A 158 -0.13 -6.33 14.74
CA LEU A 158 1.10 -6.83 15.38
C LEU A 158 2.24 -7.16 14.39
N ARG A 159 2.27 -6.47 13.24
CA ARG A 159 3.15 -6.77 12.10
C ARG A 159 3.02 -8.23 11.63
N ASN A 160 1.82 -8.76 11.67
CA ASN A 160 1.54 -10.12 11.27
C ASN A 160 1.06 -10.18 9.82
N ARG A 161 1.94 -10.70 8.96
CA ARG A 161 1.67 -10.95 7.54
C ARG A 161 0.33 -11.66 7.31
N SER A 162 0.06 -12.71 8.09
CA SER A 162 -1.08 -13.61 7.84
C SER A 162 -2.42 -12.93 8.10
N VAL A 163 -2.47 -11.99 9.04
CA VAL A 163 -3.69 -11.23 9.32
C VAL A 163 -3.82 -10.03 8.39
N SER A 164 -2.73 -9.33 8.05
CA SER A 164 -2.81 -8.26 7.03
C SER A 164 -3.31 -8.79 5.69
N LYS A 165 -2.87 -9.98 5.26
CA LYS A 165 -3.38 -10.66 4.07
C LYS A 165 -4.86 -11.03 4.19
N ALA A 166 -5.29 -11.51 5.36
CA ALA A 166 -6.70 -11.81 5.61
C ALA A 166 -7.58 -10.55 5.52
N LEU A 167 -7.14 -9.44 6.13
CA LEU A 167 -7.87 -8.17 6.08
C LEU A 167 -7.98 -7.60 4.67
N TYR A 168 -6.94 -7.78 3.82
CA TYR A 168 -7.01 -7.41 2.40
C TYR A 168 -8.20 -8.09 1.73
N HIS A 169 -8.28 -9.42 1.82
CA HIS A 169 -9.35 -10.16 1.17
C HIS A 169 -10.73 -9.90 1.78
N VAL A 170 -10.80 -9.58 3.08
CA VAL A 170 -12.04 -9.11 3.69
C VAL A 170 -12.46 -7.76 3.10
N ALA A 171 -11.54 -6.81 2.93
CA ALA A 171 -11.83 -5.50 2.34
C ALA A 171 -12.36 -5.65 0.90
N GLU A 172 -11.62 -6.37 0.05
CA GLU A 172 -12.06 -6.69 -1.32
C GLU A 172 -13.39 -7.44 -1.34
N GLY A 173 -13.57 -8.38 -0.41
CA GLY A 173 -14.79 -9.15 -0.24
C GLY A 173 -15.95 -8.37 0.41
N THR A 174 -15.80 -7.10 0.76
CA THR A 174 -16.86 -6.25 1.35
C THR A 174 -17.18 -5.02 0.51
N ASP A 175 -16.82 -5.05 -0.78
CA ASP A 175 -16.97 -3.95 -1.75
C ASP A 175 -16.16 -2.69 -1.38
N ASN A 176 -15.12 -2.84 -0.56
CA ASN A 176 -14.16 -1.79 -0.23
C ASN A 176 -12.83 -2.07 -0.94
N SER A 177 -12.67 -1.52 -2.15
CA SER A 177 -11.44 -1.69 -2.95
C SER A 177 -10.24 -1.07 -2.22
N VAL A 178 -9.25 -1.91 -1.93
CA VAL A 178 -7.92 -1.54 -1.42
C VAL A 178 -7.03 -1.08 -2.55
N VAL A 179 -7.24 -1.61 -3.75
CA VAL A 179 -6.48 -1.25 -4.95
C VAL A 179 -6.78 0.21 -5.30
N PRO A 180 -5.77 1.09 -5.36
CA PRO A 180 -5.97 2.47 -5.76
C PRO A 180 -6.42 2.59 -7.22
N ASP A 181 -7.17 3.65 -7.51
CA ASP A 181 -7.52 4.03 -8.87
C ASP A 181 -6.26 4.19 -9.73
N HIS A 182 -6.30 3.63 -10.93
CA HIS A 182 -5.23 3.69 -11.93
C HIS A 182 -5.79 3.45 -13.32
N ASN A 183 -5.05 3.86 -14.35
CA ASN A 183 -5.36 3.53 -15.73
C ASN A 183 -4.51 2.34 -16.21
N PRO A 184 -4.99 1.56 -17.20
CA PRO A 184 -4.22 0.48 -17.81
C PRO A 184 -2.89 0.92 -18.43
N ASP A 185 -2.76 2.19 -18.83
CA ASP A 185 -1.54 2.74 -19.44
C ASP A 185 -0.54 3.29 -18.40
N ASP A 186 -0.84 3.18 -17.09
CA ASP A 186 -0.01 3.79 -16.05
C ASP A 186 1.27 3.01 -15.77
N HIS A 187 2.33 3.75 -15.42
CA HIS A 187 3.53 3.22 -14.80
C HIS A 187 3.42 3.26 -13.28
N VAL A 188 3.23 2.10 -12.65
CA VAL A 188 3.02 1.97 -11.20
C VAL A 188 4.31 1.56 -10.50
N ALA A 189 4.70 2.31 -9.47
CA ALA A 189 5.76 1.97 -8.54
C ALA A 189 5.16 1.58 -7.19
N VAL A 190 5.37 0.35 -6.76
CA VAL A 190 4.96 -0.16 -5.44
C VAL A 190 6.19 -0.22 -4.53
N VAL A 191 6.09 0.40 -3.36
CA VAL A 191 7.15 0.42 -2.35
C VAL A 191 6.66 -0.27 -1.09
N ALA A 192 7.38 -1.28 -0.62
CA ALA A 192 7.00 -2.02 0.58
C ALA A 192 8.21 -2.46 1.39
N ALA A 193 8.07 -2.47 2.71
CA ALA A 193 9.02 -3.13 3.60
C ALA A 193 8.63 -4.58 3.83
N LEU A 194 9.46 -5.52 3.39
CA LEU A 194 9.17 -6.96 3.45
C LEU A 194 9.22 -7.51 4.89
N GLY A 195 9.81 -6.79 5.83
CA GLY A 195 9.75 -7.15 7.25
C GLY A 195 8.42 -6.75 7.93
N GLY A 196 7.64 -5.87 7.33
CA GLY A 196 6.37 -5.40 7.90
C GLY A 196 5.21 -6.37 7.67
N GLY A 197 4.18 -6.33 8.51
CA GLY A 197 2.96 -7.14 8.34
C GLY A 197 2.18 -6.76 7.08
N THR A 198 1.80 -5.48 6.97
CA THR A 198 1.09 -4.93 5.81
C THR A 198 1.87 -5.15 4.51
N GLY A 199 3.09 -4.61 4.43
CA GLY A 199 3.89 -4.63 3.21
C GLY A 199 4.23 -6.03 2.72
N SER A 200 4.52 -6.97 3.62
CA SER A 200 4.83 -8.34 3.20
C SER A 200 3.57 -9.17 2.92
N GLY A 201 2.45 -8.88 3.60
CA GLY A 201 1.23 -9.66 3.52
C GLY A 201 0.32 -9.32 2.35
N MET A 202 0.41 -8.11 1.79
CA MET A 202 -0.57 -7.61 0.80
C MET A 202 0.03 -7.34 -0.57
N ILE A 203 1.36 -7.34 -0.70
CA ILE A 203 2.02 -6.81 -1.91
C ILE A 203 1.75 -7.58 -3.18
N LEU A 204 1.63 -8.91 -3.08
CA LEU A 204 1.34 -9.77 -4.22
C LEU A 204 -0.13 -9.68 -4.59
N ASP A 205 -1.03 -9.73 -3.61
CA ASP A 205 -2.47 -9.64 -3.83
C ASP A 205 -2.83 -8.29 -4.48
N LEU A 206 -2.28 -7.18 -3.98
CA LEU A 206 -2.42 -5.87 -4.60
C LEU A 206 -1.88 -5.85 -6.03
N ALA A 207 -0.72 -6.45 -6.28
CA ALA A 207 -0.07 -6.41 -7.59
C ALA A 207 -0.79 -7.23 -8.66
N GLU A 208 -1.44 -8.33 -8.26
CA GLU A 208 -2.29 -9.14 -9.14
C GLU A 208 -3.51 -8.35 -9.61
N GLU A 209 -4.09 -7.51 -8.75
CA GLU A 209 -5.31 -6.76 -9.07
C GLU A 209 -5.04 -5.44 -9.82
N LEU A 210 -3.83 -4.89 -9.75
CA LEU A 210 -3.43 -3.78 -10.61
C LEU A 210 -3.44 -4.20 -12.10
N THR A 211 -4.06 -3.42 -12.98
CA THR A 211 -4.16 -3.68 -14.43
C THR A 211 -3.24 -2.80 -15.28
N ALA A 212 -2.27 -2.15 -14.63
CA ALA A 212 -1.38 -1.15 -15.23
C ALA A 212 -0.33 -1.72 -16.21
N GLN A 213 0.16 -0.85 -17.10
CA GLN A 213 1.07 -1.17 -18.20
C GLN A 213 2.37 -1.76 -17.68
N THR A 214 2.94 -1.14 -16.65
CA THR A 214 4.13 -1.63 -15.96
C THR A 214 3.97 -1.45 -14.47
N LYS A 215 4.37 -2.47 -13.72
CA LYS A 215 4.37 -2.46 -12.26
C LYS A 215 5.77 -2.77 -11.78
N HIS A 216 6.38 -1.90 -10.99
CA HIS A 216 7.69 -2.13 -10.40
C HIS A 216 7.59 -2.24 -8.89
N LEU A 217 8.33 -3.19 -8.34
CA LEU A 217 8.45 -3.37 -6.89
C LEU A 217 9.80 -2.82 -6.39
N TYR A 218 9.72 -1.84 -5.49
CA TYR A 218 10.84 -1.38 -4.66
C TYR A 218 10.69 -1.97 -3.25
N ALA A 219 11.30 -3.13 -3.05
CA ALA A 219 11.26 -3.86 -1.79
C ALA A 219 12.38 -3.42 -0.83
N ILE A 220 12.03 -3.12 0.43
CA ILE A 220 12.98 -2.86 1.52
C ILE A 220 13.12 -4.12 2.37
N ILE A 221 14.33 -4.66 2.42
CA ILE A 221 14.68 -5.84 3.22
C ILE A 221 15.13 -5.39 4.62
N PRO A 222 14.67 -6.04 5.71
CA PRO A 222 15.10 -5.72 7.06
C PRO A 222 16.60 -6.02 7.27
N ASN A 223 17.21 -5.35 8.25
CA ASN A 223 18.57 -5.66 8.69
C ASN A 223 18.64 -7.06 9.33
N GLU A 224 19.81 -7.71 9.28
CA GLU A 224 20.06 -9.02 9.92
C GLU A 224 19.73 -9.06 11.43
N ASN A 225 19.81 -7.92 12.12
CA ASN A 225 19.51 -7.78 13.55
C ASN A 225 18.06 -7.39 13.84
N ALA A 226 17.18 -7.43 12.83
CA ALA A 226 15.75 -7.18 13.00
C ALA A 226 15.10 -8.24 13.89
N ARG A 227 13.88 -7.96 14.35
CA ARG A 227 13.14 -8.91 15.20
C ARG A 227 12.83 -10.18 14.42
N LYS A 228 12.69 -11.32 15.13
CA LYS A 228 12.42 -12.62 14.52
C LYS A 228 11.18 -12.62 13.61
N ASN A 229 10.12 -11.92 14.00
CA ASN A 229 8.91 -11.78 13.18
C ASN A 229 9.15 -10.97 11.90
N GLU A 230 9.96 -9.92 11.96
CA GLU A 230 10.33 -9.13 10.78
C GLU A 230 11.16 -9.97 9.79
N LEU A 231 12.13 -10.73 10.29
CA LEU A 231 12.92 -11.66 9.47
C LEU A 231 12.06 -12.77 8.86
N ALA A 232 11.12 -13.33 9.63
CA ALA A 232 10.19 -14.35 9.14
C ALA A 232 9.28 -13.80 8.04
N ASN A 233 8.70 -12.61 8.23
CA ASN A 233 7.89 -11.94 7.21
C ASN A 233 8.68 -11.74 5.91
N ALA A 234 9.91 -11.23 6.02
CA ALA A 234 10.76 -10.98 4.85
C ALA A 234 11.16 -12.27 4.14
N HIS A 235 11.52 -13.30 4.90
CA HIS A 235 11.82 -14.62 4.34
C HIS A 235 10.62 -15.18 3.56
N SER A 236 9.42 -15.14 4.13
CA SER A 236 8.21 -15.60 3.43
C SER A 236 7.93 -14.78 2.17
N ALA A 237 8.04 -13.46 2.23
CA ALA A 237 7.80 -12.60 1.06
C ALA A 237 8.79 -12.86 -0.07
N LEU A 238 10.07 -12.99 0.27
CA LEU A 238 11.12 -13.29 -0.71
C LEU A 238 10.95 -14.68 -1.30
N SER A 239 10.54 -15.67 -0.50
CA SER A 239 10.27 -17.03 -1.00
C SER A 239 9.10 -17.07 -1.98
N GLU A 240 8.03 -16.32 -1.71
CA GLU A 240 6.89 -16.18 -2.62
C GLU A 240 7.27 -15.45 -3.90
N LEU A 241 8.03 -14.34 -3.80
CA LEU A 241 8.55 -13.62 -4.97
C LEU A 241 9.47 -14.50 -5.84
N GLU A 242 10.36 -15.27 -5.21
CA GLU A 242 11.24 -16.22 -5.90
C GLU A 242 10.42 -17.30 -6.60
N TYR A 243 9.44 -17.90 -5.90
CA TYR A 243 8.56 -18.89 -6.49
C TYR A 243 7.85 -18.36 -7.74
N LEU A 244 7.21 -17.18 -7.64
CA LEU A 244 6.50 -16.56 -8.75
C LEU A 244 7.44 -16.18 -9.91
N GLN A 245 8.66 -15.75 -9.62
CA GLN A 245 9.68 -15.50 -10.64
C GLN A 245 10.10 -16.78 -11.36
N LEU A 246 10.20 -17.90 -10.65
CA LEU A 246 10.57 -19.21 -11.22
C LEU A 246 9.42 -19.86 -12.00
N THR A 247 8.17 -19.50 -11.72
CA THR A 247 6.98 -19.98 -12.44
C THR A 247 6.51 -19.05 -13.55
N ASP A 248 7.24 -17.95 -13.83
CA ASP A 248 6.85 -16.90 -14.78
C ASP A 248 5.47 -16.26 -14.45
N GLU A 249 5.10 -16.26 -13.18
CA GLU A 249 3.83 -15.70 -12.65
C GLU A 249 4.05 -14.40 -11.86
N LEU A 250 5.27 -13.86 -11.84
CA LEU A 250 5.58 -12.63 -11.12
C LEU A 250 4.76 -11.45 -11.69
N PRO A 251 3.94 -10.75 -10.88
CA PRO A 251 3.10 -9.66 -11.37
C PRO A 251 3.88 -8.36 -11.62
N PHE A 252 5.17 -8.32 -11.28
CA PHE A 252 6.04 -7.16 -11.40
C PHE A 252 7.00 -7.31 -12.58
N ALA A 253 7.25 -6.21 -13.27
CA ALA A 253 8.29 -6.11 -14.28
C ALA A 253 9.68 -6.06 -13.62
N THR A 254 10.58 -6.93 -14.09
CA THR A 254 12.00 -6.92 -13.76
C THR A 254 12.73 -5.93 -14.67
N VAL A 255 13.64 -5.12 -14.09
CA VAL A 255 14.47 -4.15 -14.82
C VAL A 255 15.84 -4.73 -15.12
#